data_AF-A0A1J3EG67-F1
#
_entry.id   AF-A0A1J3EG67-F1
#
_cell.length_a   1.000
_cell.length_b   1.000
_cell.length_c   1.000
_cell.angle_alpha   90.00
_cell.angle_beta   90.00
_cell.angle_gamma   90.00
#
_symmetry.space_group_name_H-M   'P 1'
#
loop_
_entity.id
_entity.type
_entity.pdbx_description
1 polymer ?
#
loop_
_entity_poly.entity_id
_entity_poly.type
_entity_poly.pdbx_seq_one_letter_code
_entity_poly.pdbx_strand_id
1 'polypeptide(L)'
;MSVRVLNPNAEVLNKSAALHMTINAAKGLQDVLKTNLGPTGTTKMLVGGSGDIKLTKDGNTLLKEMQIQNPTAIMIARTAVAQDDISGDGTTSTVIFIGE
;
A
#
# COMPACT_ATOMS: atom_id res chain seq x y z
N MET A 1 -16.11 16.09 24.21
CA MET A 1 -16.53 14.69 24.47
C MET A 1 -15.55 13.76 23.79
N SER A 2 -14.77 13.01 24.56
CA SER A 2 -13.84 12.00 24.02
C SER A 2 -14.65 10.89 23.36
N VAL A 3 -14.23 10.43 22.17
CA VAL A 3 -14.95 9.41 21.37
C VAL A 3 -15.25 8.14 22.17
N ARG A 4 -14.40 7.81 23.15
CA ARG A 4 -14.61 6.70 24.10
C ARG A 4 -15.82 6.84 25.02
N VAL A 5 -16.33 8.06 25.22
CA VAL A 5 -17.56 8.32 26.01
C VAL A 5 -18.82 7.95 25.21
N LEU A 6 -18.75 8.03 23.88
CA LEU A 6 -19.86 7.68 22.99
C LEU A 6 -19.87 6.19 22.63
N ASN A 7 -18.68 5.58 22.46
CA ASN A 7 -18.54 4.16 22.21
C ASN A 7 -17.32 3.60 22.97
N PRO A 8 -17.53 2.76 24.00
CA PRO A 8 -16.44 2.19 24.80
C PRO A 8 -15.53 1.24 24.01
N ASN A 9 -16.04 0.64 22.92
CA ASN A 9 -15.29 -0.29 22.07
C ASN A 9 -14.56 0.40 20.92
N ALA A 10 -14.65 1.74 20.81
CA ALA A 10 -13.98 2.47 19.74
C ALA A 10 -12.47 2.56 19.98
N GLU A 11 -11.71 1.89 19.12
CA GLU A 11 -10.26 2.04 19.08
C GLU A 11 -9.91 3.34 18.34
N VAL A 12 -9.35 4.29 19.09
CA VAL A 12 -8.96 5.60 18.56
C VAL A 12 -7.51 5.85 18.93
N LEU A 13 -6.71 6.15 17.91
CA LEU A 13 -5.32 6.52 18.07
C LEU A 13 -5.20 8.01 18.40
N ASN A 14 -4.25 8.34 19.28
CA ASN A 14 -3.90 9.72 19.59
C ASN A 14 -3.28 10.40 18.36
N LYS A 15 -3.41 11.72 18.24
CA LYS A 15 -2.98 12.50 17.05
C LYS A 15 -1.55 12.18 16.58
N SER A 16 -0.57 12.15 17.49
CA SER A 16 0.82 11.83 17.15
C SER A 16 0.99 10.36 16.75
N ALA A 17 0.37 9.43 17.48
CA ALA A 17 0.42 8.00 17.15
C ALA A 17 -0.22 7.68 15.79
N ALA A 18 -1.35 8.32 15.48
CA ALA A 18 -2.02 8.21 14.19
C ALA A 18 -1.11 8.69 13.05
N LEU A 19 -0.47 9.85 13.21
CA LEU A 19 0.47 10.39 12.22
C LEU A 19 1.66 9.45 11.98
N HIS A 20 2.26 8.93 13.06
CA HIS A 20 3.36 7.98 12.94
C HIS A 20 2.93 6.68 12.25
N MET A 21 1.74 6.17 12.57
CA MET A 21 1.20 4.98 11.92
C MET A 21 0.97 5.22 10.42
N THR A 22 0.41 6.36 10.03
CA THR A 22 0.17 6.67 8.61
C THR A 22 1.47 6.78 7.81
N ILE A 23 2.49 7.43 8.38
CA ILE A 23 3.80 7.57 7.73
C ILE A 23 4.48 6.20 7.59
N ASN A 24 4.48 5.40 8.65
CA ASN A 24 5.09 4.07 8.62
C ASN A 24 4.38 3.15 7.61
N ALA A 25 3.06 3.26 7.46
CA ALA A 25 2.31 2.50 6.47
C ALA A 25 2.71 2.88 5.03
N ALA A 26 2.83 4.18 4.75
CA ALA A 26 3.25 4.67 3.43
C ALA A 26 4.68 4.24 3.09
N LYS A 27 5.61 4.40 4.04
CA LYS A 27 7.01 3.98 3.90
C LYS A 27 7.16 2.48 3.71
N GLY A 28 6.39 1.68 4.46
CA GLY A 28 6.39 0.22 4.30
C GLY A 28 5.96 -0.20 2.89
N LEU A 29 4.96 0.47 2.31
CA LEU A 29 4.50 0.18 0.95
C LEU A 29 5.53 0.60 -0.10
N GLN A 30 6.16 1.76 0.08
CA GLN A 30 7.26 2.25 -0.76
C GLN A 30 8.45 1.27 -0.75
N ASP A 31 8.85 0.76 0.41
CA ASP A 31 9.98 -0.16 0.53
C ASP A 31 9.78 -1.46 -0.24
N VAL A 32 8.54 -1.94 -0.33
CA VAL A 32 8.20 -3.12 -1.12
C VAL A 32 8.28 -2.81 -2.62
N LEU A 33 7.77 -1.66 -3.06
CA LEU A 33 7.63 -1.33 -4.47
C LEU A 33 8.87 -0.65 -5.09
N LYS A 34 9.76 -0.04 -4.31
CA LYS A 34 10.95 0.66 -4.81
C LYS A 34 11.85 -0.21 -5.68
N THR A 35 11.92 -1.51 -5.38
CA THR A 35 12.77 -2.43 -6.13
C THR A 35 12.22 -2.74 -7.52
N ASN A 36 10.93 -2.50 -7.75
CA ASN A 36 10.26 -2.80 -9.02
C ASN A 36 10.36 -1.64 -10.02
N LEU A 37 10.74 -0.45 -9.56
CA LEU A 37 10.79 0.76 -10.37
C LEU A 37 11.88 0.67 -11.45
N GLY A 38 11.52 1.06 -12.67
CA GLY A 38 12.45 1.19 -13.80
C GLY A 38 12.77 -0.11 -14.53
N PRO A 39 13.44 -0.05 -15.69
CA PRO A 39 13.71 -1.22 -16.54
C PRO A 39 14.64 -2.24 -15.87
N THR A 40 15.55 -1.79 -15.00
CA THR A 40 16.45 -2.63 -14.19
C THR A 40 15.85 -3.10 -12.86
N GLY A 41 14.59 -2.74 -12.56
CA GLY A 41 13.88 -3.20 -11.37
C GLY A 41 13.73 -4.72 -11.32
N THR A 42 13.69 -5.27 -10.10
CA THR A 42 13.55 -6.70 -9.84
C THR A 42 12.12 -7.18 -10.06
N THR A 43 11.98 -8.44 -10.48
CA THR A 43 10.67 -9.11 -10.58
C THR A 43 10.38 -9.80 -9.26
N LYS A 44 9.15 -9.71 -8.75
CA LYS A 44 8.74 -10.42 -7.54
C LYS A 44 7.99 -11.69 -7.91
N MET A 45 8.30 -12.74 -7.15
CA MET A 45 7.55 -13.99 -7.16
C MET A 45 6.56 -13.97 -6.00
N LEU A 46 5.28 -14.00 -6.32
CA LEU A 46 4.19 -14.15 -5.36
C LEU A 46 3.76 -15.61 -5.36
N VAL A 47 3.59 -16.18 -4.17
CA VAL A 47 3.06 -17.53 -3.98
C VAL A 47 1.75 -17.40 -3.22
N GLY A 48 0.65 -17.73 -3.88
CA GLY A 48 -0.68 -17.72 -3.29
C GLY A 48 -0.89 -18.87 -2.30
N GLY A 49 -1.92 -18.77 -1.46
CA GLY A 49 -2.24 -19.79 -0.44
C GLY A 49 -2.57 -21.18 -1.03
N SER A 50 -3.02 -21.22 -2.28
CA SER A 50 -3.30 -22.47 -3.03
C SER A 50 -2.06 -23.07 -3.71
N GLY A 51 -0.90 -22.41 -3.61
CA GLY A 51 0.33 -22.79 -4.32
C GLY A 51 0.49 -22.15 -5.70
N ASP A 52 -0.41 -21.27 -6.12
CA ASP A 52 -0.31 -20.54 -7.38
C ASP A 52 0.88 -19.58 -7.36
N ILE A 53 1.77 -19.70 -8.36
CA ILE A 53 2.96 -18.87 -8.49
C ILE A 53 2.70 -17.80 -9.55
N LYS A 54 2.82 -16.54 -9.15
CA LYS A 54 2.70 -15.39 -10.05
C LYS A 54 3.99 -14.57 -10.01
N LEU A 55 4.64 -14.48 -11.16
CA LEU A 55 5.81 -13.64 -11.36
C LEU A 55 5.35 -12.31 -11.95
N THR A 56 5.56 -11.21 -11.22
CA THR A 56 5.20 -9.90 -11.72
C THR A 56 6.18 -8.82 -11.28
N LYS A 57 6.41 -7.88 -12.20
CA LYS A 57 7.10 -6.62 -11.95
C LYS A 57 6.11 -5.45 -11.84
N ASP A 58 4.91 -5.62 -12.38
CA ASP A 58 3.87 -4.60 -12.39
C ASP A 58 3.36 -4.33 -10.97
N GLY A 59 3.39 -3.06 -10.58
CA GLY A 59 2.93 -2.59 -9.27
C GLY A 59 1.42 -2.73 -9.10
N ASN A 60 0.62 -2.55 -10.15
CA ASN A 60 -0.84 -2.68 -10.09
C ASN A 60 -1.23 -4.12 -9.73
N THR A 61 -0.67 -5.10 -10.46
CA THR A 61 -0.87 -6.51 -10.17
C THR A 61 -0.39 -6.86 -8.75
N LEU A 62 0.76 -6.33 -8.32
CA LEU A 62 1.29 -6.59 -6.98
C LEU A 62 0.36 -6.09 -5.87
N LEU A 63 -0.18 -4.88 -6.02
CA LEU A 63 -1.10 -4.26 -5.07
C LEU A 63 -2.47 -4.98 -5.01
N LYS A 64 -2.92 -5.58 -6.12
CA LYS A 64 -4.17 -6.36 -6.18
C LYS A 64 -4.04 -7.73 -5.52
N GLU A 65 -2.87 -8.37 -5.61
CA GLU A 65 -2.62 -9.69 -5.03
C GLU A 65 -2.25 -9.63 -3.53
N MET A 66 -1.70 -8.51 -3.06
CA MET A 66 -1.35 -8.34 -1.65
C MET A 66 -2.57 -8.04 -0.76
N GLN A 67 -2.71 -8.77 0.35
CA GLN A 67 -3.66 -8.43 1.40
C GLN A 67 -3.12 -7.31 2.31
N ILE A 68 -3.50 -6.07 2.01
CA ILE A 68 -3.13 -4.90 2.81
C ILE A 68 -4.15 -4.71 3.93
N GLN A 69 -3.72 -4.78 5.19
CA GLN A 69 -4.60 -4.58 6.36
C GLN A 69 -4.67 -3.12 6.83
N ASN A 70 -3.62 -2.33 6.60
CA ASN A 70 -3.55 -0.96 7.10
C ASN A 70 -4.45 -0.04 6.25
N PRO A 71 -5.39 0.72 6.86
CA PRO A 71 -6.32 1.57 6.12
C PRO A 71 -5.64 2.66 5.29
N THR A 72 -4.53 3.22 5.78
CA THR A 72 -3.76 4.23 5.04
C THR A 72 -3.11 3.60 3.81
N ALA A 73 -2.54 2.41 3.93
CA ALA A 73 -1.93 1.72 2.79
C ALA A 73 -2.99 1.29 1.76
N ILE A 74 -4.20 0.91 2.18
CA ILE A 74 -5.33 0.65 1.26
C ILE A 74 -5.69 1.90 0.47
N MET A 75 -5.76 3.07 1.12
CA MET A 75 -6.03 4.33 0.44
C MET A 75 -4.97 4.64 -0.63
N ILE A 76 -3.68 4.45 -0.31
CA ILE A 76 -2.57 4.63 -1.25
C ILE A 76 -2.66 3.64 -2.42
N ALA A 77 -2.94 2.38 -2.13
CA ALA A 77 -3.09 1.34 -3.15
C ALA A 77 -4.24 1.65 -4.12
N ARG A 78 -5.39 2.12 -3.60
CA ARG A 78 -6.52 2.52 -4.44
C ARG A 78 -6.20 3.70 -5.34
N THR A 79 -5.44 4.68 -4.84
CA THR A 79 -4.97 5.80 -5.68
C THR A 79 -4.04 5.31 -6.78
N ALA A 80 -3.15 4.36 -6.50
CA ALA A 80 -2.27 3.77 -7.50
C ALA A 80 -3.05 2.97 -8.57
N VAL A 81 -4.07 2.20 -8.16
CA VAL A 81 -4.96 1.50 -9.11
C VAL A 81 -5.73 2.51 -9.98
N ALA A 82 -6.26 3.58 -9.40
CA ALA A 82 -6.95 4.62 -10.16
C ALA A 82 -6.02 5.33 -11.15
N GLN A 83 -4.74 5.50 -10.81
CA GLN A 83 -3.73 6.03 -11.73
C GLN A 83 -3.51 5.10 -12.93
N ASP A 84 -3.45 3.78 -12.68
CA ASP A 84 -3.38 2.76 -13.73
C ASP A 84 -4.59 2.81 -14.66
N ASP A 85 -5.80 2.90 -14.09
CA ASP A 85 -7.04 2.89 -14.86
C ASP A 85 -7.14 4.08 -15.83
N ILE A 86 -6.52 5.22 -15.49
CA ILE A 86 -6.57 6.45 -16.30
C ILE A 86 -5.37 6.54 -17.26
N SER A 87 -4.15 6.32 -16.77
CA SER A 87 -2.91 6.54 -17.54
C SER A 87 -2.28 5.25 -18.08
N GLY A 88 -2.61 4.09 -17.52
CA GLY A 88 -2.03 2.80 -17.89
C GLY A 88 -0.57 2.59 -17.47
N ASP A 89 0.00 3.52 -16.71
CA ASP A 89 1.37 3.45 -16.19
C ASP A 89 1.50 4.36 -14.94
N GLY A 90 2.63 4.26 -14.24
CA GLY A 90 2.99 5.15 -13.14
C GLY A 90 2.54 4.66 -11.76
N THR A 91 1.95 3.48 -11.66
CA THR A 91 1.48 2.92 -10.38
C THR A 91 2.58 2.85 -9.32
N THR A 92 3.74 2.31 -9.69
CA THR A 92 4.92 2.20 -8.83
C THR A 92 5.44 3.58 -8.44
N SER A 93 5.50 4.52 -9.39
CA SER A 93 5.96 5.89 -9.15
C SER A 93 5.06 6.65 -8.18
N THR A 94 3.73 6.52 -8.33
CA THR A 94 2.75 7.15 -7.44
C THR A 94 2.92 6.68 -6.00
N VAL A 95 3.10 5.38 -5.78
CA VAL A 95 3.30 4.87 -4.41
C VAL A 95 4.62 5.35 -3.81
N ILE A 96 5.70 5.38 -4.61
CA ILE A 96 7.01 5.83 -4.14
C ILE A 96 6.96 7.31 -3.76
N PHE A 97 6.29 8.14 -4.56
CA PHE A 97 6.16 9.58 -4.31
C PHE A 97 5.34 9.88 -3.04
N ILE A 98 4.39 9.03 -2.68
CA ILE A 98 3.60 9.19 -1.45
C ILE A 98 4.38 8.75 -0.20
N GLY A 99 5.30 7.80 -0.35
CA GLY A 99 6.08 7.25 0.76
C GLY A 99 7.35 8.02 1.13
N GLU A 100 7.94 8.75 0.17
CA GLU A 100 9.13 9.59 0.37
C GLU A 100 8.92 10.69 1.44
#